data_AF-A0AAE4AIS4-F1
#
_entry.id   AF-A0AAE4AIS4-F1
#
_cell.length_a   1.000
_cell.length_b   1.000
_cell.length_c   1.000
_cell.angle_alpha   90.00
_cell.angle_beta   90.00
_cell.angle_gamma   90.00
#
_symmetry.space_group_name_H-M   'P 1'
#
loop_
_entity.id
_entity.type
_entity.pdbx_description
1 polymer ?
#
loop_
_entity_poly.entity_id
_entity_poly.type
_entity_poly.pdbx_seq_one_letter_code
_entity_poly.pdbx_strand_id
1 'polypeptide(L)' 'MSRNLNLPYLPIPPQQYDQRYFAELVQSIALFMQQTQNPGEGRFTKVTLTDLPTSDAGLEPGALYNDGGTVKVAS' A
#
# COMPACT_ATOMS: atom_id res chain seq x y z
N MET A 1 -7.79 0.66 -4.40
CA MET A 1 -7.54 -0.79 -4.25
C MET A 1 -8.70 -1.55 -4.88
N SER A 2 -8.60 -1.96 -6.15
CA SER A 2 -9.68 -2.75 -6.80
C SER A 2 -9.18 -4.09 -7.32
N ARG A 3 -9.17 -5.10 -6.45
CA ARG A 3 -9.72 -6.45 -6.67
C ARG A 3 -9.74 -7.19 -5.34
N ASN A 4 -10.63 -8.15 -5.16
CA ASN A 4 -10.71 -9.06 -4.01
C ASN A 4 -9.35 -9.71 -3.71
N LEU A 5 -8.49 -8.98 -2.99
CA LEU A 5 -7.24 -9.49 -2.47
C LEU A 5 -7.65 -10.33 -1.28
N ASN A 6 -7.70 -11.65 -1.47
CA ASN A 6 -7.95 -12.56 -0.37
C ASN A 6 -6.86 -12.32 0.67
N LEU A 7 -7.25 -11.69 1.79
CA LEU A 7 -6.35 -11.44 2.89
C LEU A 7 -5.84 -12.81 3.35
N PRO A 8 -4.51 -13.01 3.45
CA PRO A 8 -3.99 -14.25 3.98
C PRO A 8 -4.50 -14.47 5.41
N TYR A 9 -5.06 -15.64 5.66
CA TYR A 9 -5.56 -16.02 6.99
C TYR A 9 -4.37 -16.34 7.90
N LEU A 10 -4.38 -15.79 9.11
CA LEU A 10 -3.38 -16.09 10.13
C LEU A 10 -3.89 -17.25 11.01
N PRO A 11 -3.19 -18.40 11.05
CA PRO A 11 -3.64 -19.55 11.83
C PRO A 11 -3.53 -19.30 13.34
N ILE A 12 -4.43 -19.91 14.11
CA ILE A 12 -4.41 -19.87 15.58
C ILE A 12 -3.13 -20.54 16.09
N PRO A 13 -2.36 -19.90 16.99
CA PRO A 13 -1.10 -20.46 17.47
C PRO A 13 -1.31 -21.77 18.25
N PRO A 14 -0.48 -22.80 17.99
CA PRO A 14 -0.49 -24.02 18.78
C PRO A 14 0.04 -23.77 20.20
N GLN A 15 -0.40 -24.57 21.16
CA GLN A 15 0.05 -24.46 22.56
C GLN A 15 1.52 -24.88 22.76
N GLN A 16 2.06 -25.62 21.80
CA GLN A 16 3.43 -26.12 21.79
C GLN A 16 4.08 -25.70 20.48
N TYR A 17 5.42 -25.72 20.47
CA TYR A 17 6.15 -25.41 19.25
C TYR A 17 5.81 -26.40 18.13
N ASP A 18 5.34 -25.88 17.00
CA ASP A 18 5.12 -26.63 15.77
C ASP A 18 5.83 -25.94 14.60
N GLN A 19 6.83 -26.61 14.04
CA GLN A 19 7.62 -26.08 12.93
C GLN A 19 6.77 -25.83 11.67
N ARG A 20 5.72 -26.62 11.44
CA ARG A 20 4.82 -26.46 10.28
C ARG A 20 3.99 -25.20 10.42
N TYR A 21 3.46 -24.94 11.61
CA TYR A 21 2.73 -23.71 11.90
C TYR A 21 3.57 -22.45 11.57
N PHE A 22 4.82 -22.42 12.02
CA PHE A 22 5.69 -21.27 11.75
C PHE A 22 6.07 -21.15 10.27
N ALA A 23 6.22 -22.26 9.55
CA ALA A 23 6.43 -22.23 8.10
C ALA A 23 5.23 -21.61 7.36
N GLU A 24 4.01 -21.99 7.72
CA GLU A 24 2.77 -21.42 7.17
C GLU A 24 2.60 -19.93 7.53
N LEU A 25 2.95 -19.55 8.76
CA LEU A 25 2.92 -18.16 9.21
C LEU A 25 3.91 -17.30 8.40
N VAL A 26 5.15 -17.76 8.21
CA VAL A 26 6.14 -17.05 7.38
C VAL A 26 5.67 -16.91 5.94
N GLN A 27 5.06 -17.96 5.38
CA GLN A 27 4.54 -17.92 4.00
C GLN A 27 3.37 -16.93 3.85
N SER A 28 2.43 -16.92 4.80
CA SER A 28 1.30 -15.99 4.79
C SER A 28 1.74 -14.53 4.91
N ILE A 29 2.76 -14.25 5.74
CA ILE A 29 3.38 -12.92 5.87
C ILE A 29 4.10 -12.53 4.57
N ALA A 30 4.85 -13.44 3.94
CA ALA A 30 5.55 -13.16 2.69
C ALA A 30 4.56 -12.79 1.57
N LEU A 31 3.43 -13.50 1.47
CA LEU A 31 2.37 -13.16 0.51
C LEU A 31 1.75 -11.80 0.81
N PHE A 32 1.45 -11.50 2.07
CA PHE A 32 0.95 -10.18 2.47
C PHE A 32 1.92 -9.05 2.08
N MET A 33 3.21 -9.24 2.34
CA MET A 33 4.25 -8.27 1.98
C MET A 33 4.35 -8.06 0.47
N GLN A 34 4.30 -9.12 -0.34
CA GLN A 34 4.30 -9.02 -1.79
C GLN A 34 3.08 -8.28 -2.34
N GLN A 35 1.91 -8.49 -1.73
CA GLN A 35 0.69 -7.79 -2.13
C GLN A 35 0.72 -6.31 -1.73
N THR A 36 1.37 -5.98 -0.62
CA THR A 36 1.55 -4.59 -0.16
C THR A 36 2.55 -3.83 -1.02
N GLN A 37 3.62 -4.50 -1.49
CA GLN A 37 4.67 -3.90 -2.32
C GLN A 37 4.30 -3.76 -3.80
N ASN A 38 3.28 -4.49 -4.28
CA ASN A 38 2.73 -4.33 -5.63
C ASN A 38 1.33 -3.71 -5.58
N PRO A 39 1.17 -2.45 -5.12
CA PRO A 39 -0.11 -1.77 -5.17
C PRO A 39 -0.45 -1.54 -6.65
N GLY A 40 -1.25 -2.45 -7.21
CA GLY A 40 -1.88 -2.24 -8.52
C GLY A 40 -2.81 -1.03 -8.50
N GLU A 41 -3.59 -0.85 -9.57
CA GLU A 41 -4.45 0.33 -9.74
C GLU A 41 -5.38 0.60 -8.53
N GLY A 42 -5.23 1.80 -7.98
CA GLY A 42 -5.97 2.25 -6.81
C GLY A 42 -7.30 2.90 -7.18
N ARG A 43 -8.43 2.21 -7.01
CA ARG A 43 -9.74 2.90 -6.91
C ARG A 43 -9.96 3.45 -5.50
N PHE A 44 -10.16 4.75 -5.38
CA PHE A 44 -10.45 5.45 -4.13
C PHE A 44 -11.76 6.23 -4.24
N THR A 45 -12.64 6.10 -3.24
CA THR A 45 -13.89 6.88 -3.18
C THR A 45 -13.65 8.28 -2.60
N LYS A 46 -12.62 8.42 -1.76
CA LYS A 46 -12.15 9.70 -1.19
C LYS A 46 -10.66 9.58 -0.87
N VAL A 47 -9.89 10.60 -1.22
CA VAL A 47 -8.47 10.74 -0.88
C VAL A 47 -8.27 12.14 -0.32
N THR A 48 -7.54 12.24 0.79
CA THR A 48 -7.08 13.52 1.34
C THR A 48 -5.56 13.51 1.31
N LEU A 49 -4.96 14.33 0.46
CA LEU A 49 -3.51 14.53 0.41
C LEU A 49 -3.18 15.73 1.29
N THR A 50 -2.52 15.48 2.41
CA THR A 50 -2.04 16.54 3.32
C THR A 50 -0.65 16.98 2.88
N ASP A 51 -0.35 18.26 3.05
CA ASP A 51 0.99 18.82 2.81
C ASP A 51 1.49 18.71 1.35
N LEU A 52 0.59 18.95 0.39
CA LEU A 52 1.01 19.08 -1.01
C LEU A 52 1.85 20.35 -1.19
N PRO A 53 2.99 20.29 -1.90
CA PRO A 53 3.77 21.47 -2.27
C PRO A 53 2.91 22.48 -3.02
N THR A 54 3.22 23.78 -2.88
CA THR A 54 2.44 24.84 -3.55
C THR A 54 2.95 25.20 -4.95
N SER A 55 4.02 24.56 -5.41
CA SER A 55 4.63 24.75 -6.72
C SER A 55 5.38 23.49 -7.16
N ASP A 56 5.74 23.42 -8.44
CA ASP A 56 6.51 22.34 -9.06
C ASP A 56 8.04 22.48 -8.89
N ALA A 57 8.51 23.58 -8.30
CA ALA A 57 9.92 23.89 -8.18
C ALA A 57 10.68 22.81 -7.38
N GLY A 58 11.60 22.11 -8.07
CA GLY A 58 12.44 21.07 -7.46
C GLY A 58 11.75 19.73 -7.25
N LEU A 59 10.54 19.53 -7.77
CA LEU A 59 9.85 18.24 -7.74
C LEU A 59 10.28 17.35 -8.92
N GLU A 60 10.23 16.04 -8.70
CA GLU A 60 10.45 15.06 -9.77
C GLU A 60 9.24 15.02 -10.74
N PRO A 61 9.46 14.74 -12.04
CA PRO A 61 8.37 14.57 -13.00
C PRO A 61 7.34 13.54 -12.52
N GLY A 62 6.07 13.90 -12.57
CA GLY A 62 4.96 13.06 -12.09
C GLY A 62 4.55 13.29 -10.64
N ALA A 63 5.28 14.11 -9.88
CA ALA A 63 4.86 14.51 -8.53
C ALA A 63 3.59 15.37 -8.57
N LEU A 64 2.73 15.22 -7.55
CA LEU A 64 1.54 16.05 -7.38
C LEU A 64 1.86 17.29 -6.55
N TYR A 65 1.32 18.43 -6.94
CA TYR A 65 1.40 19.69 -6.20
C TYR A 65 0.08 20.45 -6.27
N ASN A 66 -0.13 21.37 -5.34
CA ASN A 66 -1.30 22.24 -5.28
C ASN A 66 -0.94 23.63 -5.80
N ASP A 67 -1.60 24.10 -6.84
CA ASP A 67 -1.48 25.49 -7.27
C ASP A 67 -2.81 26.21 -7.02
N GLY A 68 -2.85 27.01 -5.95
CA GLY A 68 -4.01 27.84 -5.61
C GLY A 68 -5.33 27.07 -5.44
N GLY A 69 -5.28 25.82 -4.96
CA GLY A 69 -6.45 24.95 -4.82
C GLY A 69 -6.67 23.97 -5.97
N THR A 70 -5.86 24.01 -7.02
CA THR A 70 -5.89 23.06 -8.13
C THR A 70 -4.78 22.03 -7.98
N VAL A 71 -5.10 20.73 -8.06
CA VAL A 71 -4.07 19.69 -8.10
C VAL A 71 -3.48 19.62 -9.50
N LYS A 72 -2.15 19.75 -9.59
CA LYS A 72 -1.36 19.69 -10.82
C LYS A 72 -0.25 18.63 -10.71
N VAL A 73 0.29 18.24 -11.85
CA VAL A 73 1.39 17.26 -11.96
C VAL A 73 2.63 18.01 -12.42
N ALA A 74 3.75 17.85 -11.72
CA ALA A 74 5.03 18.40 -12.13
C ALA A 74 5.49 17.75 -13.44
N SER A 75 5.88 18.58 -14.42
CA SER A 75 6.34 18.17 -15.74
C SER A 75 7.84 17.95 -15.80
#